data_AF-A0A2P5B819-F1
#
_entry.id   AF-A0A2P5B819-F1
#
_cell.length_a   1.000
_cell.length_b   1.000
_cell.length_c   1.000
_cell.angle_alpha   90.00
_cell.angle_beta   90.00
_cell.angle_gamma   90.00
#
_symmetry.space_group_name_H-M   'P 1'
#
loop_
_entity.id
_entity.type
_entity.pdbx_description
1 polymer ?
#
loop_
_entity_poly.entity_id
_entity_poly.type
_entity_poly.pdbx_seq_one_letter_code
_entity_poly.pdbx_strand_id
1 'polypeptide(L)'
;KFTSLKLTSVRGVREHIMQMRDIAAQLKTLKVEMSDNFLVHFILNTFPQQYGPFKIFYNTHKDKWSINELMTMCVQEEERLLIELGESVLTTTQRKNQKQAKKKGKGKIPPQADIKKESKCFFYKRKDT
;
A
#
# COMPACT_ATOMS: atom_id res chain seq x y z
N LYS A 1 27.09 4.58 1.62
CA LYS A 1 25.95 4.56 2.58
C LYS A 1 24.73 5.37 2.12
N PHE A 2 24.85 6.30 1.16
CA PHE A 2 23.69 7.04 0.61
C PHE A 2 22.72 6.14 -0.19
N THR A 3 23.25 5.24 -1.03
CA THR A 3 22.48 4.28 -1.84
C THR A 3 21.86 3.12 -1.05
N SER A 4 22.15 2.99 0.25
CA SER A 4 21.62 1.92 1.11
C SER A 4 20.42 2.35 1.96
N LEU A 5 19.97 3.61 1.86
CA LEU A 5 18.80 4.07 2.59
C LEU A 5 17.54 3.46 1.95
N LYS A 6 16.93 2.50 2.63
CA LYS A 6 15.69 1.83 2.20
C LYS A 6 14.63 2.04 3.26
N LEU A 7 13.40 2.21 2.83
CA LEU A 7 12.25 2.16 3.71
C LEU A 7 12.05 0.68 4.12
N THR A 8 12.22 0.37 5.40
CA THR A 8 12.26 -1.01 5.91
C THR A 8 10.90 -1.56 6.31
N SER A 9 9.90 -0.70 6.46
CA SER A 9 8.55 -1.08 6.88
C SER A 9 7.51 -0.31 6.06
N VAL A 10 6.25 -0.75 6.11
CA VAL A 10 5.15 0.01 5.49
C VAL A 10 4.98 1.39 6.13
N ARG A 11 5.27 1.51 7.43
CA ARG A 11 5.13 2.77 8.17
C ARG A 11 6.34 3.68 7.99
N GLY A 12 6.10 4.98 8.10
CA GLY A 12 7.12 6.03 8.16
C GLY A 12 7.50 6.59 6.79
N VAL A 13 6.60 6.47 5.80
CA VAL A 13 6.91 6.90 4.43
C VAL A 13 7.15 8.41 4.34
N ARG A 14 6.43 9.21 5.14
CA ARG A 14 6.57 10.66 5.17
C ARG A 14 7.94 11.07 5.70
N GLU A 15 8.35 10.50 6.82
CA GLU A 15 9.64 10.76 7.47
C GLU A 15 10.79 10.35 6.55
N HIS A 16 10.66 9.20 5.90
CA HIS A 16 11.64 8.70 4.94
C HIS A 16 11.81 9.65 3.74
N ILE A 17 10.73 10.15 3.15
CA ILE A 17 10.82 11.12 2.05
C ILE A 17 11.41 12.46 2.53
N MET A 18 11.07 12.92 3.73
CA MET A 18 11.68 14.12 4.31
C MET A 18 13.20 13.96 4.48
N GLN A 19 13.65 12.80 4.97
CA GLN A 19 15.07 12.50 5.09
C GLN A 19 15.77 12.50 3.73
N MET A 20 15.15 11.94 2.70
CA MET A 20 15.70 11.94 1.34
C MET A 20 15.83 13.34 0.75
N ARG A 21 14.85 14.20 1.00
CA ARG A 21 14.90 15.63 0.61
C ARG A 21 16.02 16.37 1.34
N ASP A 22 16.16 16.14 2.64
CA ASP A 22 17.21 16.78 3.44
C ASP A 22 18.60 16.38 2.94
N ILE A 23 18.82 15.09 2.65
CA ILE A 23 20.10 14.65 2.09
C ILE A 23 20.36 15.27 0.72
N ALA A 24 19.34 15.37 -0.15
CA ALA A 24 19.49 16.05 -1.44
C ALA A 24 19.86 17.53 -1.27
N ALA A 25 19.30 18.21 -0.26
CA ALA A 25 19.67 19.58 0.07
C ALA A 25 21.12 19.68 0.59
N GLN A 26 21.56 18.74 1.44
CA GLN A 26 22.95 18.66 1.89
C GLN A 26 23.92 18.38 0.73
N LEU A 27 23.55 17.52 -0.22
CA LEU A 27 24.36 17.29 -1.42
C LEU A 27 24.52 18.56 -2.26
N LYS A 28 23.47 19.37 -2.35
CA LYS A 28 23.53 20.66 -3.06
C LYS A 28 24.56 21.62 -2.44
N THR A 29 24.70 21.65 -1.11
CA THR A 29 25.73 22.48 -0.45
C THR A 29 27.15 22.00 -0.76
N LEU A 30 27.31 20.71 -1.04
CA LEU A 30 28.55 20.08 -1.51
C LEU A 30 28.76 20.19 -3.03
N LYS A 31 27.98 21.04 -3.72
CA LYS A 31 28.00 21.22 -5.18
C LYS A 31 27.62 19.98 -5.98
N VAL A 32 26.89 19.05 -5.37
CA VAL A 32 26.28 17.89 -6.06
C VAL A 32 24.80 18.18 -6.24
N GLU A 33 24.41 18.56 -7.46
CA GLU A 33 23.02 18.85 -7.77
C GLU A 33 22.27 17.61 -8.23
N MET A 34 21.09 17.41 -7.64
CA MET A 34 20.16 16.35 -7.98
C MET A 34 18.89 16.97 -8.53
N SER A 35 18.48 16.59 -9.74
CA SER A 35 17.20 17.05 -10.29
C SER A 35 16.04 16.46 -9.50
N ASP A 36 14.93 17.19 -9.40
CA ASP A 36 13.71 16.71 -8.73
C ASP A 36 13.21 15.38 -9.33
N ASN A 37 13.30 15.24 -10.66
CA ASN A 37 12.91 14.01 -11.34
C ASN A 37 13.79 12.82 -10.92
N PHE A 38 15.11 13.03 -10.81
CA PHE A 38 16.00 11.99 -10.31
C PHE A 38 15.69 11.66 -8.84
N LEU A 39 15.45 12.66 -8.00
CA LEU A 39 15.14 12.45 -6.58
C LEU A 39 13.84 11.65 -6.41
N VAL A 40 12.79 11.95 -7.19
CA VAL A 40 11.55 11.17 -7.22
C VAL A 40 11.82 9.71 -7.59
N HIS A 41 12.56 9.46 -8.68
CA HIS A 41 12.94 8.10 -9.07
C HIS A 41 13.78 7.39 -8.00
N PHE A 42 14.70 8.11 -7.37
CA PHE A 42 15.55 7.57 -6.32
C PHE A 42 14.71 7.15 -5.11
N ILE A 43 13.80 8.01 -4.64
CA ILE A 43 12.85 7.71 -3.56
C ILE A 43 12.03 6.45 -3.86
N LEU A 44 11.46 6.34 -5.07
CA LEU A 44 10.68 5.16 -5.47
C LEU A 44 11.50 3.85 -5.39
N ASN A 45 12.80 3.92 -5.70
CA ASN A 45 13.69 2.76 -5.61
C ASN A 45 14.02 2.36 -4.16
N THR A 46 13.83 3.25 -3.19
CA THR A 46 14.03 2.94 -1.77
C THR A 46 12.84 2.25 -1.10
N PHE A 47 11.66 2.26 -1.73
CA PHE A 47 10.47 1.63 -1.17
C PHE A 47 10.52 0.11 -1.22
N PRO A 48 9.98 -0.57 -0.19
CA PRO A 48 9.98 -2.01 -0.11
C PRO A 48 8.95 -2.61 -1.10
N GLN A 49 8.97 -3.93 -1.26
CA GLN A 49 8.21 -4.63 -2.30
C GLN A 49 6.68 -4.45 -2.15
N GLN A 50 6.19 -4.19 -0.95
CA GLN A 50 4.77 -3.94 -0.66
C GLN A 50 4.22 -2.75 -1.47
N TYR A 51 5.06 -1.75 -1.79
CA TYR A 51 4.71 -0.62 -2.65
C TYR A 51 4.74 -0.96 -4.16
N GLY A 52 4.80 -2.24 -4.53
CA GLY A 52 4.80 -2.69 -5.93
C GLY A 52 3.67 -2.08 -6.77
N PRO A 53 2.40 -2.15 -6.32
CA PRO A 53 1.27 -1.52 -7.01
C PRO A 53 1.45 -0.01 -7.19
N PHE A 54 1.94 0.69 -6.17
CA PHE A 54 2.25 2.12 -6.24
C PHE A 54 3.29 2.46 -7.32
N LYS A 55 4.36 1.66 -7.43
CA LYS A 55 5.39 1.86 -8.47
C LYS A 55 4.81 1.69 -9.88
N ILE A 56 3.89 0.74 -10.06
CA ILE A 56 3.17 0.55 -11.33
C ILE A 56 2.27 1.75 -11.60
N PHE A 57 1.54 2.23 -10.60
CA PHE A 57 0.70 3.42 -10.70
C PHE A 57 1.50 4.64 -11.15
N TYR A 58 2.61 4.92 -10.48
CA TYR A 58 3.53 6.00 -10.86
C TYR A 58 4.04 5.82 -12.30
N ASN A 59 4.51 4.63 -12.66
CA ASN A 59 5.10 4.37 -13.99
C ASN A 59 4.09 4.54 -15.14
N THR A 60 2.80 4.29 -14.88
CA THR A 60 1.72 4.42 -15.88
C THR A 60 1.13 5.82 -15.94
N HIS A 61 1.32 6.64 -14.90
CA HIS A 61 0.82 8.02 -14.79
C HIS A 61 2.00 8.99 -14.63
N LYS A 62 3.06 8.74 -15.39
CA LYS A 62 4.42 9.27 -15.22
C LYS A 62 4.58 10.74 -15.65
N ASP A 63 3.53 11.54 -15.49
CA ASP A 63 3.60 12.99 -15.62
C ASP A 63 4.69 13.54 -14.68
N LYS A 64 5.07 14.82 -14.84
CA LYS A 64 6.07 15.44 -13.96
C LYS A 64 5.54 15.59 -12.54
N TRP A 65 5.66 14.53 -11.74
CA TRP A 65 5.32 14.56 -10.33
C TRP A 65 6.37 15.36 -9.56
N SER A 66 5.89 16.32 -8.78
CA SER A 66 6.67 16.97 -7.73
C SER A 66 6.88 16.01 -6.54
N ILE A 67 7.89 16.30 -5.72
CA ILE A 67 8.14 15.57 -4.47
C ILE A 67 6.93 15.66 -3.52
N ASN A 68 6.20 16.78 -3.55
CA ASN A 68 5.02 16.99 -2.72
C ASN A 68 3.86 16.09 -3.17
N GLU A 69 3.62 15.97 -4.48
CA GLU A 69 2.62 15.04 -5.02
C GLU A 69 2.99 13.59 -4.71
N LEU A 70 4.26 13.23 -4.89
CA LEU A 70 4.78 11.92 -4.50
C LEU A 70 4.50 11.63 -3.02
N MET A 71 4.81 12.58 -2.12
CA MET A 71 4.59 12.43 -0.68
C MET A 71 3.11 12.20 -0.35
N THR A 72 2.20 13.00 -0.92
CA THR A 72 0.76 12.85 -0.69
C THR A 72 0.26 11.46 -1.08
N MET A 73 0.64 10.99 -2.26
CA MET A 73 0.19 9.70 -2.78
C MET A 73 0.84 8.53 -2.00
N CYS A 74 2.08 8.69 -1.54
CA CYS A 74 2.75 7.69 -0.70
C CYS A 74 2.07 7.52 0.66
N VAL A 75 1.58 8.61 1.27
CA VAL A 75 0.85 8.56 2.55
C VAL A 75 -0.48 7.84 2.37
N GLN A 76 -1.20 8.09 1.28
CA GLN A 76 -2.43 7.36 0.95
C GLN A 76 -2.16 5.87 0.72
N GLU A 77 -1.08 5.56 0.01
CA GLU A 77 -0.64 4.18 -0.22
C GLU A 77 -0.29 3.45 1.08
N GLU A 78 0.43 4.12 1.99
CA GLU A 78 0.76 3.61 3.33
C GLU A 78 -0.52 3.24 4.10
N GLU A 79 -1.52 4.13 4.11
CA GLU A 79 -2.81 3.87 4.77
C GLU A 79 -3.51 2.64 4.17
N ARG A 80 -3.57 2.53 2.83
CA ARG A 80 -4.15 1.36 2.15
C ARG A 80 -3.42 0.07 2.55
N LEU A 81 -2.08 0.07 2.53
CA LEU A 81 -1.27 -1.09 2.89
C LEU A 81 -1.44 -1.48 4.37
N LEU A 82 -1.65 -0.53 5.26
CA LEU A 82 -1.91 -0.80 6.68
C LEU A 82 -3.26 -1.48 6.89
N ILE A 83 -4.28 -1.09 6.13
CA ILE A 83 -5.60 -1.75 6.15
C ILE A 83 -5.46 -3.20 5.66
N GLU A 84 -4.83 -3.42 4.50
CA GLU A 84 -4.62 -4.76 3.94
C GLU A 84 -3.84 -5.68 4.91
N LEU A 85 -2.82 -5.13 5.58
CA LEU A 85 -2.06 -5.89 6.57
C LEU A 85 -2.94 -6.29 7.78
N GLY A 86 -3.79 -5.38 8.27
CA GLY A 86 -4.74 -5.67 9.35
C GLY A 86 -5.79 -6.71 8.98
N GLU A 87 -6.34 -6.63 7.77
CA GLU A 87 -7.31 -7.59 7.22
C GLU A 87 -6.69 -8.99 7.02
N SER A 88 -5.41 -9.06 6.64
CA SER A 88 -4.68 -10.33 6.49
C SER A 88 -4.51 -11.11 7.82
N VAL A 89 -4.36 -10.39 8.93
CA VAL A 89 -4.24 -11.00 10.28
C VAL A 89 -5.58 -11.56 10.73
N LEU A 90 -6.69 -10.83 10.48
CA LEU A 90 -8.04 -11.24 10.87
C LEU A 90 -8.54 -12.45 10.07
N THR A 91 -8.15 -12.57 8.80
CA THR A 91 -8.53 -13.70 7.94
C THR A 91 -7.78 -14.99 8.28
N THR A 92 -6.60 -14.90 8.91
CA THR A 92 -5.80 -16.07 9.31
C THR A 92 -6.30 -16.71 10.62
N THR A 93 -6.90 -15.94 11.52
CA THR A 93 -7.42 -16.44 12.81
C THR A 93 -8.76 -17.19 12.71
N GLN A 94 -9.49 -17.10 11.59
CA GLN A 94 -10.77 -17.80 11.42
C GLN A 94 -10.68 -19.26 10.92
N ARG A 95 -9.48 -19.85 10.77
CA ARG A 95 -9.32 -21.24 10.26
C ARG A 95 -9.00 -22.33 11.27
N LYS A 96 -9.05 -22.06 12.58
CA LYS A 96 -8.92 -23.10 13.61
C LYS A 96 -10.05 -22.99 14.62
N ASN A 97 -11.14 -23.73 14.39
CA ASN A 97 -11.82 -24.57 15.39
C ASN A 97 -13.11 -25.17 14.81
N GLN A 98 -12.98 -26.21 13.97
CA GLN A 98 -14.03 -27.23 13.85
C GLN A 98 -13.39 -28.60 13.72
N LYS A 99 -13.45 -29.37 14.82
CA LYS A 99 -13.30 -30.84 15.01
C LYS A 99 -13.14 -31.02 16.53
N GLN A 100 -13.94 -31.72 17.32
CA GLN A 100 -15.01 -32.74 17.22
C GLN A 100 -15.94 -32.52 18.45
N ALA A 101 -17.23 -32.89 18.48
CA ALA A 101 -17.66 -34.23 18.86
C ALA A 101 -19.20 -34.44 18.70
N LYS A 102 -19.50 -35.58 18.08
CA LYS A 102 -20.72 -36.40 17.99
C LYS A 102 -21.69 -36.30 19.19
N LYS A 103 -22.97 -35.97 18.97
CA LYS A 103 -24.14 -36.61 19.62
C LYS A 103 -25.36 -36.63 18.68
N LYS A 104 -26.03 -37.79 18.66
CA LYS A 104 -27.22 -38.17 17.88
C LYS A 104 -28.47 -37.34 18.24
N GLY A 105 -29.27 -37.00 17.24
CA GLY A 105 -30.68 -36.57 17.40
C GLY A 105 -31.37 -36.45 16.04
N LYS A 106 -32.51 -37.15 15.87
CA LYS A 106 -33.30 -37.28 14.63
C LYS A 106 -34.07 -35.99 14.29
N GLY A 107 -34.15 -35.61 13.00
CA GLY A 107 -35.24 -34.76 12.49
C GLY A 107 -34.95 -33.90 11.25
N LYS A 108 -35.43 -34.38 10.08
CA LYS A 108 -36.01 -33.71 8.87
C LYS A 108 -35.45 -32.35 8.37
N ILE A 109 -35.11 -32.30 7.07
CA ILE A 109 -34.90 -31.10 6.20
C ILE A 109 -36.13 -30.97 5.25
N PRO A 110 -36.50 -29.79 4.67
CA PRO A 110 -35.85 -29.23 3.45
C PRO A 110 -35.89 -27.65 3.40
N PRO A 111 -35.71 -26.91 2.27
CA PRO A 111 -34.45 -26.23 1.93
C PRO A 111 -34.54 -24.71 1.59
N GLN A 112 -33.35 -24.07 1.51
CA GLN A 112 -32.92 -22.94 0.66
C GLN A 112 -33.52 -21.52 0.83
N ALA A 113 -32.64 -20.55 1.08
CA ALA A 113 -32.75 -19.19 0.55
C ALA A 113 -31.33 -18.62 0.31
N ASP A 114 -31.01 -18.41 -0.96
CA ASP A 114 -29.81 -17.73 -1.45
C ASP A 114 -29.76 -16.28 -0.94
N ILE A 115 -28.69 -15.92 -0.21
CA ILE A 115 -28.36 -14.50 0.02
C ILE A 115 -27.14 -14.17 -0.84
N LYS A 116 -27.45 -13.54 -1.97
CA LYS A 116 -26.58 -12.82 -2.90
C LYS A 116 -25.43 -12.13 -2.16
N LYS A 117 -24.20 -12.53 -2.45
CA LYS A 117 -23.01 -11.69 -2.18
C LYS A 117 -23.05 -10.49 -3.12
N GLU A 118 -23.42 -9.33 -2.60
CA GLU A 118 -23.17 -8.07 -3.30
C GLU A 118 -21.79 -7.56 -2.87
N SER A 119 -20.76 -7.96 -3.62
CA SER A 119 -19.46 -7.30 -3.55
C SER A 119 -19.61 -5.93 -4.18
N LYS A 120 -19.98 -4.93 -3.36
CA LYS A 120 -20.07 -3.54 -3.81
C LYS A 120 -18.67 -2.99 -4.02
N CYS A 121 -18.17 -3.17 -5.24
CA CYS A 121 -16.92 -2.61 -5.72
C CYS A 121 -17.11 -1.09 -5.88
N PHE A 122 -16.45 -0.30 -5.04
CA PHE A 122 -16.44 1.17 -5.16
C PHE A 122 -15.45 1.60 -6.24
N PHE A 123 -15.81 1.36 -7.50
CA PHE A 123 -15.15 2.03 -8.61
C PHE A 123 -15.63 3.48 -8.65
N TYR A 124 -14.73 4.42 -8.33
CA TYR A 124 -14.94 5.84 -8.58
C TYR A 124 -15.10 6.07 -10.09
N LYS A 125 -16.28 6.50 -10.53
CA LYS A 125 -16.49 7.02 -11.89
C LYS A 125 -15.74 8.35 -12.02
N ARG A 126 -14.80 8.42 -12.97
CA ARG A 126 -14.42 9.71 -13.56
C ARG A 126 -15.67 10.33 -14.18
N LYS A 127 -15.95 11.57 -13.82
CA LYS A 127 -16.95 12.40 -14.48
C LYS A 127 -16.20 13.11 -15.61
N ASP A 128 -16.32 12.58 -16.82
CA ASP A 128 -15.94 13.31 -18.03
C ASP A 128 -17.16 14.14 -18.42
N THR A 129 -17.17 15.44 -18.11
CA THR A 129 -17.38 16.61 -18.99
C THR A 129 -17.51 17.87 -18.13
#